data_AF-U5NE00-F1
#
_entry.id   AF-U5NE00-F1
#
_cell.length_a   1.000
_cell.length_b   1.000
_cell.length_c   1.000
_cell.angle_alpha   90.00
_cell.angle_beta   90.00
_cell.angle_gamma   90.00
#
_symmetry.space_group_name_H-M   'P 1'
#
loop_
_entity.id
_entity.type
_entity.pdbx_description
1 polymer ?
#
loop_
_entity_poly.entity_id
_entity_poly.type
_entity_poly.pdbx_seq_one_letter_code
_entity_poly.pdbx_strand_id
1 'polypeptide(L)'
;MFKISTAHSLTAKPTTAAVALADQALRDLGGQIPRAALLFSTFGRNHTELLCELKRILPDCPIVGGSSNGEVSRTQGYRVSSSLLILFASDSISIRAGVLRNLAFEDEAYNMESATQQLQQQGFITASSNLAESKARPVLGLLFPDGIGLDGESVVRLFVSQFPGTRFFGGATAENFTMASTEQFFNEEVLHNAVPFLLLSGPLRYQWAVTQGLSSGWHAVGERLNAECDGKWIKTIASRPAIDYLASRYRLQGGQLSVCHPFVIYPEREKNDHYFRDVVRYSEDTGALESIQLLPSECQIQLTEPDPAAILAVSRQNILSALAHFPGAYTPAGVLWFSCISRALVLDSDAASEFSTATDMIESTLPIAGFYTYGEIAPGGPQNISTYHSSTLVTLLLGEEPKTDLGIFGQTKQFLIDNLKKDNLALTQALAESQAKVNNLQNELGLLQALERIGGHSKTELNALLRTLALKLVCDVLNTRFADFKRLALKGDPPVLNRTGLARLVNDMHQKQLGKPFPLTLKQLTHILTDFGDANKLY
;
A
#
# COMPACT_ATOMS: atom_id res chain seq x y z
N MET A 1 21.34 -14.92 16.82
CA MET A 1 20.71 -13.59 16.53
C MET A 1 20.26 -13.63 15.10
N PHE A 2 19.05 -13.16 14.79
CA PHE A 2 18.55 -13.11 13.43
C PHE A 2 19.27 -12.03 12.63
N LYS A 3 19.81 -12.41 11.48
CA LYS A 3 20.49 -11.51 10.55
C LYS A 3 19.99 -11.73 9.13
N ILE A 4 19.96 -10.63 8.39
CA ILE A 4 19.74 -10.61 6.95
C ILE A 4 20.98 -9.98 6.31
N SER A 5 21.51 -10.61 5.27
CA SER A 5 22.54 -10.00 4.41
C SER A 5 22.09 -10.03 2.96
N THR A 6 22.61 -9.10 2.16
CA THR A 6 22.18 -8.90 0.78
C THR A 6 23.41 -8.72 -0.12
N ALA A 7 23.45 -9.40 -1.26
CA ALA A 7 24.47 -9.21 -2.28
C ALA A 7 23.83 -9.04 -3.65
N HIS A 8 24.38 -8.15 -4.47
CA HIS A 8 23.80 -7.77 -5.75
C HIS A 8 24.91 -7.75 -6.82
N SER A 9 24.80 -8.62 -7.82
CA SER A 9 25.76 -8.79 -8.91
C SER A 9 25.19 -8.32 -10.24
N LEU A 10 25.99 -7.55 -10.98
CA LEU A 10 25.67 -7.09 -12.34
C LEU A 10 26.29 -7.98 -13.43
N THR A 11 27.04 -9.01 -13.05
CA THR A 11 27.79 -9.84 -14.00
C THR A 11 26.87 -10.86 -14.67
N ALA A 12 26.95 -10.98 -16.01
CA ALA A 12 26.16 -11.94 -16.79
C ALA A 12 26.66 -13.38 -16.68
N LYS A 13 27.94 -13.57 -16.35
CA LYS A 13 28.55 -14.90 -16.24
C LYS A 13 28.11 -15.60 -14.94
N PRO A 14 27.37 -16.73 -14.99
CA PRO A 14 26.78 -17.36 -13.82
C PRO A 14 27.80 -17.71 -12.73
N THR A 15 28.93 -18.33 -13.09
CA THR A 15 29.98 -18.71 -12.14
C THR A 15 30.53 -17.51 -11.36
N THR A 16 30.78 -16.40 -12.05
CA THR A 16 31.34 -15.18 -11.44
C THR A 16 30.27 -14.49 -10.59
N ALA A 17 29.01 -14.52 -11.03
CA ALA A 17 27.90 -13.98 -10.26
C ALA A 17 27.71 -14.77 -8.95
N ALA A 18 27.67 -16.10 -9.02
CA ALA A 18 27.51 -16.98 -7.85
C ALA A 18 28.59 -16.72 -6.79
N VAL A 19 29.86 -16.69 -7.21
CA VAL A 19 30.99 -16.41 -6.30
C VAL A 19 30.87 -15.03 -5.68
N ALA A 20 30.63 -13.98 -6.47
CA ALA A 20 30.53 -12.61 -5.96
C ALA A 20 29.35 -12.43 -4.99
N LEU A 21 28.20 -13.05 -5.29
CA LEU A 21 27.01 -13.01 -4.45
C LEU A 21 27.25 -13.71 -3.11
N ALA A 22 27.70 -14.96 -3.15
CA ALA A 22 27.90 -15.74 -1.94
C ALA A 22 29.00 -15.14 -1.05
N ASP A 23 30.13 -14.73 -1.65
CA ASP A 23 31.26 -14.16 -0.92
C ASP A 23 30.88 -12.85 -0.21
N GLN A 24 30.17 -11.93 -0.88
CA GLN A 24 29.68 -10.71 -0.24
C GLN A 24 28.66 -11.03 0.87
N ALA A 25 27.65 -11.85 0.59
CA ALA A 25 26.58 -12.12 1.56
C ALA A 25 27.08 -12.88 2.80
N LEU A 26 28.04 -13.81 2.64
CA LEU A 26 28.64 -14.56 3.74
C LEU A 26 29.55 -13.67 4.60
N ARG A 27 30.33 -12.77 4.00
CA ARG A 27 31.11 -11.78 4.75
C ARG A 27 30.20 -10.93 5.64
N ASP A 28 29.09 -10.45 5.09
CA ASP A 28 28.14 -9.58 5.80
C ASP A 28 27.40 -10.32 6.93
N LEU A 29 27.21 -11.65 6.83
CA LEU A 29 26.71 -12.46 7.94
C LEU A 29 27.69 -12.54 9.12
N GLY A 30 28.98 -12.33 8.87
CA GLY A 30 30.02 -12.30 9.90
C GLY A 30 30.22 -13.65 10.60
N GLY A 31 30.27 -14.73 9.82
CA GLY A 31 30.50 -16.09 10.32
C GLY A 31 29.24 -16.83 10.83
N GLN A 32 28.06 -16.21 10.77
CA GLN A 32 26.81 -16.92 11.05
C GLN A 32 26.42 -17.86 9.91
N ILE A 33 25.86 -19.01 10.26
CA ILE A 33 25.49 -20.04 9.28
C ILE A 33 24.17 -19.61 8.58
N PRO A 34 24.17 -19.47 7.24
CA PRO A 34 22.95 -19.16 6.51
C PRO A 34 21.97 -20.33 6.59
N ARG A 35 20.70 -20.04 6.92
CA ARG A 35 19.61 -21.00 7.11
C ARG A 35 18.66 -21.09 5.92
N ALA A 36 18.57 -20.04 5.11
CA ALA A 36 17.85 -20.01 3.85
C ALA A 36 18.31 -18.82 3.02
N ALA A 37 18.05 -18.88 1.71
CA ALA A 37 18.34 -17.81 0.78
C ALA A 37 17.14 -17.49 -0.12
N LEU A 38 16.99 -16.21 -0.47
CA LEU A 38 16.23 -15.79 -1.64
C LEU A 38 17.19 -15.47 -2.78
N LEU A 39 16.85 -15.92 -3.98
CA LEU A 39 17.55 -15.53 -5.21
C LEU A 39 16.55 -14.97 -6.22
N PHE A 40 16.80 -13.75 -6.67
CA PHE A 40 16.10 -13.14 -7.80
C PHE A 40 17.12 -12.81 -8.89
N SER A 41 16.80 -13.15 -10.13
CA SER A 41 17.72 -12.95 -11.25
C SER A 41 16.95 -12.58 -12.50
N THR A 42 17.48 -11.61 -13.25
CA THR A 42 16.80 -11.11 -14.45
C THR A 42 16.55 -12.25 -15.44
N PHE A 43 15.32 -12.34 -15.95
CA PHE A 43 14.91 -13.31 -16.97
C PHE A 43 15.92 -13.47 -18.12
N GLY A 44 15.96 -14.65 -18.75
CA GLY A 44 16.80 -14.92 -19.92
C GLY A 44 18.29 -15.15 -19.62
N ARG A 45 18.71 -15.13 -18.36
CA ARG A 45 20.06 -15.57 -17.96
C ARG A 45 20.13 -17.09 -17.83
N ASN A 46 21.34 -17.63 -17.77
CA ASN A 46 21.54 -19.05 -17.46
C ASN A 46 21.34 -19.32 -15.95
N HIS A 47 20.08 -19.42 -15.54
CA HIS A 47 19.70 -19.62 -14.14
C HIS A 47 20.10 -21.00 -13.61
N THR A 48 20.04 -22.05 -14.44
CA THR A 48 20.47 -23.40 -14.04
C THR A 48 21.93 -23.39 -13.59
N GLU A 49 22.83 -22.81 -14.39
CA GLU A 49 24.25 -22.73 -14.02
C GLU A 49 24.48 -21.84 -12.78
N LEU A 50 23.74 -20.73 -12.66
CA LEU A 50 23.83 -19.85 -11.49
C LEU A 50 23.42 -20.57 -10.20
N LEU A 51 22.30 -21.30 -10.23
CA LEU A 51 21.79 -22.06 -9.10
C LEU A 51 22.72 -23.20 -8.70
N CYS A 52 23.21 -23.99 -9.67
CA CYS A 52 24.19 -25.05 -9.41
C CYS A 52 25.45 -24.50 -8.72
N GLU A 53 26.01 -23.39 -9.21
CA GLU A 53 27.20 -22.80 -8.59
C GLU A 53 26.92 -22.22 -7.20
N LEU A 54 25.78 -21.56 -6.99
CA LEU A 54 25.39 -21.10 -5.65
C LEU A 54 25.18 -22.27 -4.69
N LYS A 55 24.55 -23.36 -5.13
CA LYS A 55 24.36 -24.57 -4.31
C LYS A 55 25.67 -25.29 -4.01
N ARG A 56 26.64 -25.27 -4.92
CA ARG A 56 28.00 -25.77 -4.65
C ARG A 56 28.70 -24.97 -3.55
N ILE A 57 28.50 -23.63 -3.50
CA ILE A 57 29.09 -22.76 -2.47
C ILE A 57 28.31 -22.81 -1.15
N LEU A 58 26.98 -22.98 -1.22
CA LEU A 58 26.04 -22.98 -0.09
C LEU A 58 25.27 -24.33 -0.02
N PRO A 59 25.94 -25.46 0.25
CA PRO A 59 25.34 -26.79 0.14
C PRO A 59 24.17 -27.01 1.11
N ASP A 60 24.27 -26.50 2.33
CA ASP A 60 23.25 -26.68 3.38
C ASP A 60 22.20 -25.55 3.43
N CYS A 61 22.36 -24.53 2.59
CA CYS A 61 21.41 -23.41 2.54
C CYS A 61 20.37 -23.65 1.44
N PRO A 62 19.08 -23.84 1.76
CA PRO A 62 18.06 -23.91 0.73
C PRO A 62 17.88 -22.56 0.04
N ILE A 63 17.72 -22.59 -1.29
CA ILE A 63 17.53 -21.40 -2.12
C ILE A 63 16.12 -21.42 -2.70
N VAL A 64 15.37 -20.33 -2.54
CA VAL A 64 14.08 -20.14 -3.21
C VAL A 64 14.03 -18.78 -3.93
N GLY A 65 13.14 -18.61 -4.90
CA GLY A 65 12.93 -17.32 -5.56
C GLY A 65 12.50 -17.53 -7.00
N GLY A 66 13.03 -16.74 -7.93
CA GLY A 66 12.72 -16.90 -9.34
C GLY A 66 13.20 -15.77 -10.24
N SER A 67 12.73 -15.81 -11.49
CA SER A 67 13.02 -14.78 -12.47
C SER A 67 12.42 -13.43 -12.06
N SER A 68 13.13 -12.38 -12.37
CA SER A 68 12.74 -11.00 -12.10
C SER A 68 12.96 -10.11 -13.32
N ASN A 69 12.43 -8.89 -13.26
CA ASN A 69 12.74 -7.84 -14.22
C ASN A 69 12.84 -6.51 -13.48
N GLY A 70 13.94 -6.37 -12.72
CA GLY A 70 14.16 -5.25 -11.83
C GLY A 70 14.46 -5.73 -10.42
N GLU A 71 15.73 -5.90 -10.08
CA GLU A 71 16.16 -6.18 -8.71
C GLU A 71 16.51 -4.87 -7.99
N VAL A 72 16.22 -4.80 -6.70
CA VAL A 72 16.61 -3.65 -5.86
C VAL A 72 17.45 -4.11 -4.68
N SER A 73 18.47 -3.32 -4.37
CA SER A 73 19.19 -3.45 -3.10
C SER A 73 19.68 -2.10 -2.61
N ARG A 74 19.93 -1.98 -1.30
CA ARG A 74 20.58 -0.79 -0.73
C ARG A 74 21.91 -0.45 -1.42
N THR A 75 22.64 -1.47 -1.88
CA THR A 75 23.98 -1.32 -2.46
C THR A 75 24.00 -0.87 -3.92
N GLN A 76 22.99 -1.23 -4.71
CA GLN A 76 22.95 -0.92 -6.16
C GLN A 76 21.74 -0.08 -6.57
N GLY A 77 20.76 0.14 -5.69
CA GLY A 77 19.46 0.67 -6.06
C GLY A 77 18.73 -0.28 -6.99
N TYR A 78 17.89 0.27 -7.87
CA TYR A 78 17.23 -0.46 -8.94
C TYR A 78 18.19 -0.83 -10.07
N ARG A 79 18.17 -2.11 -10.46
CA ARG A 79 18.94 -2.64 -11.58
C ARG A 79 18.12 -3.65 -12.36
N VAL A 80 18.38 -3.68 -13.66
CA VAL A 80 17.98 -4.75 -14.56
C VAL A 80 19.23 -5.44 -15.07
N SER A 81 19.09 -6.67 -15.58
CA SER A 81 20.23 -7.49 -15.99
C SER A 81 21.17 -7.83 -14.83
N SER A 82 20.61 -8.13 -13.67
CA SER A 82 21.35 -8.40 -12.44
C SER A 82 20.86 -9.67 -11.73
N SER A 83 21.51 -10.00 -10.62
CA SER A 83 21.12 -11.06 -9.72
C SER A 83 21.29 -10.59 -8.28
N LEU A 84 20.33 -10.94 -7.43
CA LEU A 84 20.22 -10.51 -6.05
C LEU A 84 20.08 -11.74 -5.16
N LEU A 85 21.00 -11.89 -4.21
CA LEU A 85 20.99 -12.93 -3.19
C LEU A 85 20.70 -12.30 -1.83
N ILE A 86 19.73 -12.85 -1.11
CA ILE A 86 19.39 -12.44 0.27
C ILE A 86 19.58 -13.66 1.15
N LEU A 87 20.46 -13.59 2.16
CA LEU A 87 20.68 -14.69 3.11
C LEU A 87 20.04 -14.38 4.45
N PHE A 88 19.38 -15.38 5.03
CA PHE A 88 18.87 -15.35 6.41
C PHE A 88 19.74 -16.22 7.30
N ALA A 89 20.15 -15.73 8.46
CA ALA A 89 20.82 -16.52 9.49
C ALA A 89 20.10 -16.36 10.83
N SER A 90 19.93 -17.45 11.58
CA SER A 90 19.39 -17.42 12.94
C SER A 90 19.74 -18.68 13.72
N ASP A 91 19.74 -18.53 15.05
CA ASP A 91 19.86 -19.61 16.01
C ASP A 91 18.51 -19.95 16.68
N SER A 92 17.52 -19.08 16.54
CA SER A 92 16.24 -19.15 17.27
C SER A 92 15.02 -19.21 16.32
N ILE A 93 15.15 -18.65 15.13
CA ILE A 93 14.12 -18.65 14.08
C ILE A 93 14.41 -19.83 13.18
N SER A 94 13.46 -20.76 13.12
CA SER A 94 13.49 -21.88 12.19
C SER A 94 12.95 -21.40 10.85
N ILE A 95 13.67 -21.69 9.76
CA ILE A 95 13.26 -21.39 8.40
C ILE A 95 13.26 -22.70 7.62
N ARG A 96 12.10 -23.08 7.07
CA ARG A 96 11.97 -24.26 6.22
C ARG A 96 11.59 -23.84 4.81
N ALA A 97 12.32 -24.33 3.82
CA ALA A 97 12.00 -24.14 2.42
C ALA A 97 11.21 -25.32 1.87
N GLY A 98 10.25 -25.03 0.98
CA GLY A 98 9.47 -26.03 0.27
C GLY A 98 9.05 -25.52 -1.10
N VAL A 99 8.39 -26.37 -1.87
CA VAL A 99 7.89 -26.03 -3.20
C VAL A 99 6.61 -26.79 -3.53
N LEU A 100 5.62 -26.10 -4.07
CA LEU A 100 4.48 -26.73 -4.74
C LEU A 100 4.73 -26.79 -6.24
N ARG A 101 4.38 -27.89 -6.88
CA ARG A 101 4.67 -28.19 -8.28
C ARG A 101 3.40 -28.51 -9.06
N ASN A 102 3.45 -28.25 -10.37
CA ASN A 102 2.43 -28.66 -11.34
C ASN A 102 1.03 -28.23 -10.92
N LEU A 103 0.89 -27.00 -10.43
CA LEU A 103 -0.42 -26.41 -10.16
C LEU A 103 -1.04 -25.95 -11.49
N ALA A 104 -2.36 -25.79 -11.51
CA ALA A 104 -3.13 -25.33 -12.65
C ALA A 104 -3.66 -23.91 -12.42
N PHE A 105 -3.82 -23.13 -13.49
CA PHE A 105 -4.30 -21.75 -13.40
C PHE A 105 -5.75 -21.65 -12.88
N GLU A 106 -6.65 -22.49 -13.37
CA GLU A 106 -8.12 -22.39 -13.19
C GLU A 106 -8.74 -23.65 -12.55
N ASP A 107 -8.00 -24.37 -11.69
CA ASP A 107 -8.51 -25.57 -11.00
C ASP A 107 -8.13 -25.58 -9.51
N GLU A 108 -8.91 -24.85 -8.71
CA GLU A 108 -8.69 -24.74 -7.26
C GLU A 108 -8.80 -26.09 -6.54
N ALA A 109 -9.71 -26.96 -6.97
CA ALA A 109 -9.94 -28.25 -6.33
C ALA A 109 -8.74 -29.17 -6.53
N TYR A 110 -8.26 -29.29 -7.76
CA TYR A 110 -7.03 -30.01 -8.09
C TYR A 110 -5.83 -29.42 -7.33
N ASN A 111 -5.68 -28.09 -7.34
CA ASN A 111 -4.57 -27.43 -6.66
C ASN A 111 -4.56 -27.71 -5.16
N MET A 112 -5.72 -27.67 -4.50
CA MET A 112 -5.84 -27.94 -3.07
C MET A 112 -5.47 -29.38 -2.73
N GLU A 113 -5.95 -30.36 -3.52
CA GLU A 113 -5.62 -31.77 -3.33
C GLU A 113 -4.11 -32.02 -3.55
N SER A 114 -3.60 -31.56 -4.69
CA SER A 114 -2.19 -31.70 -5.08
C SER A 114 -1.27 -31.07 -4.04
N ALA A 115 -1.57 -29.85 -3.60
CA ALA A 115 -0.77 -29.18 -2.59
C ALA A 115 -0.81 -29.87 -1.23
N THR A 116 -1.98 -30.38 -0.80
CA THR A 116 -2.10 -31.13 0.45
C THR A 116 -1.17 -32.36 0.42
N GLN A 117 -1.19 -33.13 -0.66
CA GLN A 117 -0.31 -34.29 -0.83
C GLN A 117 1.17 -33.90 -0.83
N GLN A 118 1.55 -32.86 -1.58
CA GLN A 118 2.93 -32.39 -1.66
C GLN A 118 3.45 -31.85 -0.32
N LEU A 119 2.64 -31.10 0.43
CA LEU A 119 2.99 -30.59 1.75
C LEU A 119 3.13 -31.72 2.78
N GLN A 120 2.32 -32.77 2.69
CA GLN A 120 2.46 -33.97 3.51
C GLN A 120 3.76 -34.72 3.20
N GLN A 121 4.07 -34.92 1.91
CA GLN A 121 5.30 -35.58 1.47
C GLN A 121 6.56 -34.81 1.90
N GLN A 122 6.51 -33.48 1.88
CA GLN A 122 7.58 -32.60 2.36
C GLN A 122 7.58 -32.42 3.90
N GLY A 123 6.65 -33.06 4.61
CA GLY A 123 6.56 -33.04 6.08
C GLY A 123 6.23 -31.67 6.67
N PHE A 124 5.46 -30.84 5.95
CA PHE A 124 4.95 -29.56 6.47
C PHE A 124 3.67 -29.73 7.26
N ILE A 125 2.83 -30.69 6.88
CA ILE A 125 1.55 -31.01 7.53
C ILE A 125 1.43 -32.53 7.72
N THR A 126 0.60 -32.97 8.67
CA THR A 126 0.34 -34.39 8.93
C THR A 126 -1.07 -34.79 8.46
N ALA A 127 -1.27 -36.08 8.15
CA ALA A 127 -2.56 -36.60 7.70
C ALA A 127 -3.67 -36.55 8.78
N SER A 128 -3.30 -36.47 10.06
CA SER A 128 -4.21 -36.32 11.20
C SER A 128 -4.19 -34.87 11.71
N SER A 129 -4.92 -33.98 11.05
CA SER A 129 -4.91 -32.55 11.37
C SER A 129 -5.66 -32.24 12.67
N ASN A 130 -4.99 -32.40 13.81
CA ASN A 130 -5.09 -31.44 14.91
C ASN A 130 -3.76 -30.69 14.95
N LEU A 131 -3.64 -29.66 14.12
CA LEU A 131 -2.49 -28.73 14.11
C LEU A 131 -2.25 -28.08 15.49
N ALA A 132 -3.16 -28.25 16.45
CA ALA A 132 -3.16 -27.65 17.80
C ALA A 132 -1.94 -28.01 18.67
N GLU A 133 -1.22 -29.08 18.37
CA GLU A 133 -0.18 -29.60 19.29
C GLU A 133 1.28 -29.44 18.83
N SER A 134 1.56 -28.92 17.62
CA SER A 134 2.94 -28.70 17.18
C SER A 134 3.48 -27.36 17.70
N LYS A 135 4.52 -27.40 18.54
CA LYS A 135 5.20 -26.23 19.14
C LYS A 135 5.90 -25.28 18.14
N ALA A 136 5.88 -25.54 16.84
CA ALA A 136 6.63 -24.77 15.85
C ALA A 136 5.80 -24.35 14.62
N ARG A 137 4.53 -23.95 14.82
CA ARG A 137 3.72 -23.39 13.73
C ARG A 137 4.40 -22.16 13.10
N PRO A 138 4.40 -22.05 11.77
CA PRO A 138 4.93 -20.86 11.11
C PRO A 138 4.07 -19.63 11.42
N VAL A 139 4.73 -18.52 11.69
CA VAL A 139 4.07 -17.22 11.95
C VAL A 139 4.12 -16.30 10.72
N LEU A 140 5.04 -16.60 9.80
CA LEU A 140 5.21 -15.88 8.53
C LEU A 140 5.62 -16.86 7.42
N GLY A 141 5.07 -16.68 6.22
CA GLY A 141 5.48 -17.37 5.00
C GLY A 141 5.90 -16.38 3.91
N LEU A 142 6.91 -16.75 3.12
CA LEU A 142 7.32 -16.04 1.91
C LEU A 142 6.99 -16.91 0.69
N LEU A 143 6.21 -16.39 -0.25
CA LEU A 143 5.71 -17.11 -1.43
C LEU A 143 6.19 -16.44 -2.72
N PHE A 144 6.65 -17.26 -3.68
CA PHE A 144 7.14 -16.79 -4.99
C PHE A 144 6.48 -17.58 -6.12
N PRO A 145 5.18 -17.37 -6.38
CA PRO A 145 4.47 -18.13 -7.42
C PRO A 145 4.91 -17.75 -8.83
N ASP A 146 4.58 -18.63 -9.78
CA ASP A 146 4.52 -18.31 -11.20
C ASP A 146 3.61 -17.10 -11.44
N GLY A 147 4.13 -16.07 -12.11
CA GLY A 147 3.40 -14.83 -12.39
C GLY A 147 2.49 -14.89 -13.61
N ILE A 148 2.50 -15.98 -14.37
CA ILE A 148 1.69 -16.15 -15.59
C ILE A 148 0.88 -17.43 -15.52
N GLY A 149 1.52 -18.54 -15.14
CA GLY A 149 0.94 -19.89 -15.19
C GLY A 149 -0.06 -20.20 -14.08
N LEU A 150 -0.16 -19.34 -13.04
CA LEU A 150 -1.02 -19.56 -11.87
C LEU A 150 -1.84 -18.31 -11.53
N ASP A 151 -3.05 -18.54 -11.01
CA ASP A 151 -3.83 -17.51 -10.33
C ASP A 151 -3.28 -17.31 -8.90
N GLY A 152 -2.62 -16.17 -8.70
CA GLY A 152 -1.95 -15.80 -7.46
C GLY A 152 -2.90 -15.67 -6.28
N GLU A 153 -4.14 -15.20 -6.49
CA GLU A 153 -5.14 -15.14 -5.42
C GLU A 153 -5.51 -16.55 -4.94
N SER A 154 -5.74 -17.49 -5.87
CA SER A 154 -6.01 -18.90 -5.56
C SER A 154 -4.84 -19.55 -4.82
N VAL A 155 -3.60 -19.27 -5.24
CA VAL A 155 -2.39 -19.73 -4.53
C VAL A 155 -2.36 -19.19 -3.10
N VAL A 156 -2.63 -17.90 -2.89
CA VAL A 156 -2.61 -17.32 -1.54
C VAL A 156 -3.72 -17.92 -0.66
N ARG A 157 -4.94 -18.08 -1.19
CA ARG A 157 -6.05 -18.77 -0.48
C ARG A 157 -5.66 -20.19 -0.06
N LEU A 158 -5.00 -20.93 -0.96
CA LEU A 158 -4.49 -22.27 -0.67
C LEU A 158 -3.54 -22.25 0.53
N PHE A 159 -2.53 -21.38 0.53
CA PHE A 159 -1.58 -21.30 1.65
C PHE A 159 -2.23 -20.85 2.97
N VAL A 160 -3.16 -19.88 2.91
CA VAL A 160 -3.94 -19.44 4.08
C VAL A 160 -4.77 -20.58 4.67
N SER A 161 -5.36 -21.42 3.81
CA SER A 161 -6.12 -22.61 4.22
C SER A 161 -5.22 -23.68 4.89
N GLN A 162 -4.05 -23.94 4.29
CA GLN A 162 -3.12 -24.97 4.78
C GLN A 162 -2.38 -24.57 6.07
N PHE A 163 -2.17 -23.27 6.29
CA PHE A 163 -1.49 -22.75 7.47
C PHE A 163 -2.29 -21.65 8.19
N PRO A 164 -3.38 -22.01 8.89
CA PRO A 164 -4.18 -21.04 9.61
C PRO A 164 -3.38 -20.28 10.68
N GLY A 165 -3.46 -18.95 10.64
CA GLY A 165 -2.75 -18.05 11.56
C GLY A 165 -1.37 -17.61 11.08
N THR A 166 -0.87 -18.14 9.96
CA THR A 166 0.32 -17.65 9.28
C THR A 166 -0.03 -16.49 8.37
N ARG A 167 0.84 -15.47 8.32
CA ARG A 167 0.73 -14.38 7.33
C ARG A 167 1.72 -14.62 6.19
N PHE A 168 1.23 -14.47 4.98
CA PHE A 168 2.00 -14.66 3.76
C PHE A 168 2.37 -13.33 3.11
N PHE A 169 3.60 -13.29 2.62
CA PHE A 169 4.20 -12.18 1.90
C PHE A 169 4.99 -12.69 0.69
N GLY A 170 5.39 -11.80 -0.21
CA GLY A 170 6.25 -12.11 -1.34
C GLY A 170 5.72 -11.46 -2.61
N GLY A 171 5.98 -12.09 -3.74
CA GLY A 171 5.48 -11.61 -5.01
C GLY A 171 5.76 -12.59 -6.13
N ALA A 172 4.91 -12.52 -7.15
CA ALA A 172 5.01 -13.37 -8.31
C ALA A 172 6.24 -13.02 -9.14
N THR A 173 6.90 -14.07 -9.62
CA THR A 173 8.05 -13.97 -10.51
C THR A 173 7.69 -13.26 -11.81
N ALA A 174 8.68 -12.65 -12.47
CA ALA A 174 8.46 -11.72 -13.56
C ALA A 174 9.40 -11.96 -14.75
N GLU A 175 8.97 -11.49 -15.91
CA GLU A 175 9.74 -11.43 -17.17
C GLU A 175 9.54 -10.06 -17.86
N ASN A 176 9.80 -9.95 -19.16
CA ASN A 176 9.69 -8.72 -19.96
C ASN A 176 8.35 -8.53 -20.69
N PHE A 177 7.24 -8.97 -20.12
CA PHE A 177 5.87 -8.86 -20.65
C PHE A 177 5.67 -9.50 -22.03
N THR A 178 6.54 -10.45 -22.39
CA THR A 178 6.23 -11.37 -23.50
C THR A 178 5.05 -12.28 -23.16
N MET A 179 4.76 -12.41 -21.86
CA MET A 179 3.78 -13.29 -21.25
C MET A 179 3.94 -14.75 -21.72
N ALA A 180 5.20 -15.19 -21.86
CA ALA A 180 5.54 -16.54 -22.32
C ALA A 180 5.62 -17.53 -21.15
N SER A 181 6.51 -17.27 -20.18
CA SER A 181 6.69 -18.08 -18.97
C SER A 181 7.53 -17.32 -17.96
N THR A 182 7.27 -17.51 -16.68
CA THR A 182 8.17 -17.10 -15.60
C THR A 182 8.87 -18.32 -15.02
N GLU A 183 10.01 -18.12 -14.37
CA GLU A 183 10.80 -19.21 -13.79
C GLU A 183 10.81 -19.11 -12.27
N GLN A 184 10.62 -20.23 -11.60
CA GLN A 184 10.67 -20.33 -10.14
C GLN A 184 11.89 -21.16 -9.73
N PHE A 185 12.60 -20.70 -8.70
CA PHE A 185 13.83 -21.33 -8.26
C PHE A 185 13.60 -22.13 -6.97
N PHE A 186 14.05 -23.38 -6.96
CA PHE A 186 14.14 -24.20 -5.76
C PHE A 186 15.44 -25.02 -5.78
N ASN A 187 16.40 -24.63 -4.96
CA ASN A 187 17.76 -25.18 -4.94
C ASN A 187 18.44 -25.10 -6.31
N GLU A 188 18.65 -26.24 -6.99
CA GLU A 188 19.31 -26.31 -8.31
C GLU A 188 18.28 -26.28 -9.46
N GLU A 189 16.99 -26.31 -9.13
CA GLU A 189 15.91 -26.47 -10.08
C GLU A 189 15.37 -25.12 -10.57
N VAL A 190 15.17 -25.03 -11.88
CA VAL A 190 14.37 -24.00 -12.55
C VAL A 190 13.04 -24.62 -12.92
N LEU A 191 11.95 -24.01 -12.46
CA LEU A 191 10.62 -24.60 -12.43
C LEU A 191 9.59 -23.66 -13.08
N HIS A 192 8.44 -24.23 -13.46
CA HIS A 192 7.28 -23.52 -13.98
C HIS A 192 6.01 -24.06 -13.32
N ASN A 193 4.94 -23.27 -13.30
CA ASN A 193 3.67 -23.63 -12.62
C ASN A 193 3.93 -24.10 -11.18
N ALA A 194 4.87 -23.43 -10.51
CA ALA A 194 5.36 -23.81 -9.20
C ALA A 194 5.28 -22.63 -8.21
N VAL A 195 5.35 -22.97 -6.93
CA VAL A 195 5.40 -21.99 -5.84
C VAL A 195 6.46 -22.42 -4.84
N PRO A 196 7.73 -22.01 -5.01
CA PRO A 196 8.72 -22.06 -3.96
C PRO A 196 8.32 -21.15 -2.80
N PHE A 197 8.57 -21.60 -1.58
CA PHE A 197 8.22 -20.86 -0.38
C PHE A 197 9.19 -21.07 0.77
N LEU A 198 9.23 -20.10 1.69
CA LEU A 198 9.83 -20.24 3.01
C LEU A 198 8.76 -20.13 4.09
N LEU A 199 8.82 -20.97 5.12
CA LEU A 199 8.02 -20.87 6.34
C LEU A 199 8.92 -20.57 7.53
N LEU A 200 8.60 -19.51 8.27
CA LEU A 200 9.37 -19.01 9.39
C LEU A 200 8.61 -19.23 10.71
N SER A 201 9.27 -19.87 11.67
CA SER A 201 8.75 -20.15 13.02
C SER A 201 9.73 -19.67 14.09
N GLY A 202 9.23 -19.34 15.29
CA GLY A 202 10.06 -18.91 16.43
C GLY A 202 9.78 -17.45 16.83
N PRO A 203 10.72 -16.79 17.52
CA PRO A 203 10.55 -15.43 18.06
C PRO A 203 10.72 -14.34 16.98
N LEU A 204 10.09 -14.53 15.81
CA LEU A 204 10.12 -13.58 14.70
C LEU A 204 9.27 -12.36 15.03
N ARG A 205 9.82 -11.17 14.82
CA ARG A 205 9.07 -9.91 14.82
C ARG A 205 9.02 -9.38 13.40
N TYR A 206 7.85 -8.92 12.97
CA TYR A 206 7.70 -8.37 11.64
C TYR A 206 6.63 -7.27 11.64
N GLN A 207 6.79 -6.34 10.71
CA GLN A 207 5.82 -5.29 10.40
C GLN A 207 5.82 -5.11 8.89
N TRP A 208 4.68 -4.72 8.33
CA TRP A 208 4.58 -4.43 6.90
C TRP A 208 3.79 -3.17 6.64
N ALA A 209 3.91 -2.68 5.41
CA ALA A 209 2.97 -1.76 4.79
C ALA A 209 2.72 -2.23 3.35
N VAL A 210 1.52 -1.92 2.85
CA VAL A 210 1.08 -2.26 1.51
C VAL A 210 0.31 -1.07 0.94
N THR A 211 0.62 -0.64 -0.28
CA THR A 211 -0.24 0.33 -0.99
C THR A 211 -1.43 -0.42 -1.60
N GLN A 212 -2.64 0.11 -1.58
CA GLN A 212 -3.82 -0.64 -2.04
C GLN A 212 -4.76 0.17 -2.92
N GLY A 213 -5.15 -0.41 -4.06
CA GLY A 213 -6.09 0.20 -5.00
C GLY A 213 -5.70 1.63 -5.34
N LEU A 214 -6.67 2.55 -5.28
CA LEU A 214 -6.44 3.96 -5.63
C LEU A 214 -5.40 4.67 -4.75
N SER A 215 -5.04 4.12 -3.58
CA SER A 215 -3.95 4.66 -2.75
C SER A 215 -2.55 4.27 -3.25
N SER A 216 -2.45 3.46 -4.30
CA SER A 216 -1.17 3.06 -4.90
C SER A 216 -0.58 4.09 -5.88
N GLY A 217 -1.24 5.23 -6.11
CA GLY A 217 -0.77 6.28 -7.04
C GLY A 217 -1.47 6.26 -8.41
N TRP A 218 -2.71 5.77 -8.46
CA TRP A 218 -3.58 5.82 -9.62
C TRP A 218 -4.89 6.51 -9.29
N HIS A 219 -5.45 7.22 -10.25
CA HIS A 219 -6.75 7.85 -10.16
C HIS A 219 -7.77 7.11 -11.02
N ALA A 220 -8.98 6.95 -10.51
CA ALA A 220 -10.07 6.35 -11.27
C ALA A 220 -10.62 7.36 -12.30
N VAL A 221 -10.91 6.89 -13.51
CA VAL A 221 -11.36 7.71 -14.63
C VAL A 221 -12.72 7.22 -15.14
N GLY A 222 -13.66 8.16 -15.34
CA GLY A 222 -14.99 7.87 -15.88
C GLY A 222 -15.95 7.28 -14.86
N GLU A 223 -17.05 6.69 -15.33
CA GLU A 223 -18.07 6.04 -14.49
C GLU A 223 -17.74 4.55 -14.24
N ARG A 224 -18.35 3.96 -13.21
CA ARG A 224 -18.30 2.51 -12.98
C ARG A 224 -19.25 1.81 -13.96
N LEU A 225 -18.72 0.83 -14.70
CA LEU A 225 -19.47 0.11 -15.72
C LEU A 225 -19.57 -1.36 -15.36
N ASN A 226 -20.75 -1.94 -15.54
CA ASN A 226 -20.93 -3.37 -15.33
C ASN A 226 -20.11 -4.15 -16.35
N ALA A 227 -19.45 -5.22 -15.89
CA ALA A 227 -18.71 -6.14 -16.73
C ALA A 227 -19.13 -7.58 -16.43
N GLU A 228 -19.19 -8.39 -17.50
CA GLU A 228 -19.39 -9.83 -17.42
C GLU A 228 -18.07 -10.50 -17.79
N CYS A 229 -17.62 -11.40 -16.90
CA CYS A 229 -16.34 -12.08 -17.02
C CYS A 229 -16.52 -13.60 -17.01
N ASP A 230 -15.58 -14.29 -17.64
CA ASP A 230 -15.48 -15.74 -17.67
C ASP A 230 -14.01 -16.11 -17.41
N GLY A 231 -13.74 -16.59 -16.20
CA GLY A 231 -12.37 -16.75 -15.68
C GLY A 231 -11.60 -15.42 -15.70
N LYS A 232 -10.49 -15.40 -16.43
CA LYS A 232 -9.68 -14.18 -16.65
C LYS A 232 -10.16 -13.29 -17.81
N TRP A 233 -11.21 -13.68 -18.54
CA TRP A 233 -11.67 -12.96 -19.72
C TRP A 233 -12.81 -12.00 -19.40
N ILE A 234 -12.62 -10.71 -19.64
CA ILE A 234 -13.70 -9.72 -19.63
C ILE A 234 -14.40 -9.79 -20.99
N LYS A 235 -15.63 -10.30 -21.02
CA LYS A 235 -16.39 -10.52 -22.26
C LYS A 235 -17.13 -9.25 -22.67
N THR A 236 -17.84 -8.63 -21.73
CA THR A 236 -18.63 -7.43 -21.99
C THR A 236 -18.35 -6.33 -20.98
N ILE A 237 -18.47 -5.08 -21.43
CA ILE A 237 -18.46 -3.87 -20.60
C ILE A 237 -19.65 -3.03 -21.02
N ALA A 238 -20.54 -2.70 -20.09
CA ALA A 238 -21.81 -2.04 -20.34
C ALA A 238 -22.64 -2.75 -21.44
N SER A 239 -22.72 -4.08 -21.35
CA SER A 239 -23.47 -4.96 -22.26
C SER A 239 -23.04 -4.88 -23.73
N ARG A 240 -21.80 -4.45 -24.00
CA ARG A 240 -21.16 -4.48 -25.32
C ARG A 240 -19.84 -5.24 -25.24
N PRO A 241 -19.32 -5.77 -26.36
CA PRO A 241 -17.99 -6.38 -26.38
C PRO A 241 -16.96 -5.50 -25.68
N ALA A 242 -16.17 -6.08 -24.78
CA ALA A 242 -15.27 -5.32 -23.92
C ALA A 242 -14.26 -4.48 -24.73
N ILE A 243 -13.83 -4.98 -25.89
CA ILE A 243 -12.93 -4.27 -26.80
C ILE A 243 -13.51 -2.95 -27.33
N ASP A 244 -14.82 -2.87 -27.57
CA ASP A 244 -15.46 -1.66 -28.11
C ASP A 244 -15.29 -0.47 -27.16
N TYR A 245 -15.30 -0.76 -25.86
CA TYR A 245 -15.12 0.24 -24.81
C TYR A 245 -13.71 0.85 -24.83
N LEU A 246 -12.69 0.03 -25.07
CA LEU A 246 -11.30 0.48 -25.20
C LEU A 246 -11.06 1.14 -26.57
N ALA A 247 -11.57 0.58 -27.66
CA ALA A 247 -11.41 1.09 -29.01
C ALA A 247 -12.03 2.50 -29.18
N SER A 248 -13.08 2.82 -28.41
CA SER A 248 -13.68 4.16 -28.44
C SER A 248 -12.83 5.23 -27.74
N ARG A 249 -11.77 4.84 -27.01
CA ARG A 249 -10.92 5.74 -26.20
C ARG A 249 -9.47 5.73 -26.64
N TYR A 250 -8.99 4.58 -27.11
CA TYR A 250 -7.59 4.33 -27.42
C TYR A 250 -7.43 3.79 -28.84
N ARG A 251 -6.24 4.01 -29.42
CA ARG A 251 -5.84 3.35 -30.66
C ARG A 251 -5.25 1.99 -30.31
N LEU A 252 -5.96 0.93 -30.71
CA LEU A 252 -5.56 -0.44 -30.44
C LEU A 252 -4.76 -0.99 -31.61
N GLN A 253 -3.65 -1.67 -31.31
CA GLN A 253 -2.82 -2.34 -32.31
C GLN A 253 -2.11 -3.55 -31.70
N GLY A 254 -2.08 -4.67 -32.43
CA GLY A 254 -1.21 -5.80 -32.11
C GLY A 254 -1.63 -6.67 -30.91
N GLY A 255 -2.91 -6.63 -30.49
CA GLY A 255 -3.44 -7.53 -29.45
C GLY A 255 -2.95 -7.31 -28.02
N GLN A 256 -2.00 -6.39 -27.78
CA GLN A 256 -1.43 -6.10 -26.46
C GLN A 256 -2.00 -4.79 -25.90
N LEU A 257 -2.13 -4.74 -24.57
CA LEU A 257 -2.57 -3.57 -23.80
C LEU A 257 -1.48 -3.13 -22.82
N SER A 258 -1.49 -1.83 -22.51
CA SER A 258 -0.59 -1.29 -21.49
C SER A 258 -1.06 -1.69 -20.09
N VAL A 259 -0.17 -2.31 -19.33
CA VAL A 259 -0.38 -2.60 -17.90
C VAL A 259 -0.21 -1.36 -16.99
N CYS A 260 0.11 -0.20 -17.55
CA CYS A 260 0.17 1.06 -16.79
C CYS A 260 -1.22 1.57 -16.38
N HIS A 261 -2.28 0.98 -16.93
CA HIS A 261 -3.68 1.35 -16.69
C HIS A 261 -4.48 0.13 -16.19
N PRO A 262 -4.19 -0.39 -14.99
CA PRO A 262 -5.00 -1.46 -14.41
C PRO A 262 -6.46 -1.04 -14.32
N PHE A 263 -7.38 -1.99 -14.40
CA PHE A 263 -8.78 -1.70 -14.09
C PHE A 263 -8.99 -1.71 -12.59
N VAL A 264 -9.83 -0.78 -12.12
CA VAL A 264 -10.43 -0.89 -10.79
C VAL A 264 -11.56 -1.90 -10.89
N ILE A 265 -11.50 -2.96 -10.08
CA ILE A 265 -12.53 -3.99 -10.00
C ILE A 265 -13.32 -3.78 -8.71
N TYR A 266 -14.63 -3.63 -8.86
CA TYR A 266 -15.62 -3.59 -7.79
C TYR A 266 -16.39 -4.92 -7.83
N PRO A 267 -16.05 -5.90 -6.99
CA PRO A 267 -16.68 -7.22 -7.04
C PRO A 267 -18.17 -7.17 -6.69
N GLU A 268 -18.59 -6.22 -5.85
CA GLU A 268 -19.97 -6.03 -5.42
C GLU A 268 -20.46 -4.63 -5.80
N ARG A 269 -21.54 -4.55 -6.59
CA ARG A 269 -22.07 -3.30 -7.17
C ARG A 269 -22.43 -2.21 -6.16
N GLU A 270 -22.89 -2.60 -4.98
CA GLU A 270 -23.35 -1.66 -3.95
C GLU A 270 -22.27 -1.27 -2.95
N LYS A 271 -21.07 -1.85 -3.06
CA LYS A 271 -19.94 -1.58 -2.17
C LYS A 271 -18.87 -0.74 -2.86
N ASN A 272 -18.06 -0.08 -2.04
CA ASN A 272 -16.89 0.68 -2.49
C ASN A 272 -15.57 -0.10 -2.32
N ASP A 273 -15.63 -1.34 -1.84
CA ASP A 273 -14.48 -2.23 -1.78
C ASP A 273 -14.00 -2.51 -3.21
N HIS A 274 -12.70 -2.35 -3.44
CA HIS A 274 -12.12 -2.46 -4.76
C HIS A 274 -10.66 -2.90 -4.70
N TYR A 275 -10.19 -3.43 -5.82
CA TYR A 275 -8.80 -3.78 -6.04
C TYR A 275 -8.45 -3.57 -7.52
N PHE A 276 -7.15 -3.59 -7.83
CA PHE A 276 -6.68 -3.49 -9.21
C PHE A 276 -6.52 -4.85 -9.86
N ARG A 277 -6.72 -4.88 -11.18
CA ARG A 277 -6.35 -6.01 -12.04
C ARG A 277 -5.72 -5.49 -13.32
N ASP A 278 -4.56 -6.05 -13.64
CA ASP A 278 -3.84 -5.72 -14.87
C ASP A 278 -4.47 -6.48 -16.04
N VAL A 279 -4.82 -5.75 -17.09
CA VAL A 279 -5.36 -6.28 -18.34
C VAL A 279 -4.28 -6.14 -19.40
N VAL A 280 -3.87 -7.28 -19.97
CA VAL A 280 -2.61 -7.38 -20.75
C VAL A 280 -2.84 -7.52 -22.25
N ARG A 281 -3.99 -8.07 -22.66
CA ARG A 281 -4.25 -8.42 -24.05
C ARG A 281 -5.73 -8.28 -24.39
N TYR A 282 -6.02 -8.32 -25.68
CA TYR A 282 -7.37 -8.51 -26.19
C TYR A 282 -7.38 -9.51 -27.34
N SER A 283 -8.52 -10.18 -27.50
CA SER A 283 -8.79 -11.05 -28.65
C SER A 283 -9.54 -10.27 -29.71
N GLU A 284 -8.96 -10.14 -30.91
CA GLU A 284 -9.64 -9.53 -32.07
C GLU A 284 -10.86 -10.35 -32.50
N ASP A 285 -10.78 -11.69 -32.40
CA ASP A 285 -11.86 -12.59 -32.82
C ASP A 285 -13.10 -12.51 -31.91
N THR A 286 -12.89 -12.42 -30.60
CA THR A 286 -13.99 -12.48 -29.61
C THR A 286 -14.33 -11.11 -29.02
N GLY A 287 -13.45 -10.12 -29.15
CA GLY A 287 -13.57 -8.81 -28.50
C GLY A 287 -13.40 -8.84 -26.98
N ALA A 288 -12.94 -9.96 -26.41
CA ALA A 288 -12.69 -10.09 -24.98
C ALA A 288 -11.33 -9.51 -24.58
N LEU A 289 -11.24 -9.01 -23.34
CA LEU A 289 -9.99 -8.55 -22.74
C LEU A 289 -9.44 -9.61 -21.78
N GLU A 290 -8.13 -9.77 -21.74
CA GLU A 290 -7.44 -10.76 -20.88
C GLU A 290 -6.85 -10.07 -19.65
N SER A 291 -7.34 -10.46 -18.46
CA SER A 291 -6.70 -10.15 -17.17
C SER A 291 -5.59 -11.14 -16.87
N ILE A 292 -4.56 -10.73 -16.12
CA ILE A 292 -3.52 -11.67 -15.64
C ILE A 292 -4.12 -12.66 -14.62
N GLN A 293 -5.06 -12.19 -13.81
CA GLN A 293 -5.65 -12.94 -12.70
C GLN A 293 -7.16 -13.16 -12.91
N LEU A 294 -7.74 -14.09 -12.17
CA LEU A 294 -9.17 -14.36 -12.19
C LEU A 294 -10.00 -13.14 -11.76
N LEU A 295 -11.20 -13.06 -12.33
CA LEU A 295 -12.17 -12.01 -12.08
C LEU A 295 -13.49 -12.62 -11.58
N PRO A 296 -14.28 -11.88 -10.78
CA PRO A 296 -15.66 -12.24 -10.51
C PRO A 296 -16.45 -12.33 -11.82
N SER A 297 -17.38 -13.29 -11.92
CA SER A 297 -18.20 -13.50 -13.13
C SER A 297 -19.02 -12.26 -13.51
N GLU A 298 -19.45 -11.49 -12.51
CA GLU A 298 -20.09 -10.19 -12.67
C GLU A 298 -19.43 -9.20 -11.71
N CYS A 299 -19.04 -8.03 -12.22
CA CYS A 299 -18.45 -6.97 -11.41
C CYS A 299 -18.76 -5.61 -12.01
N GLN A 300 -18.33 -4.54 -11.34
CA GLN A 300 -18.15 -3.25 -12.02
C GLN A 300 -16.68 -2.95 -12.20
N ILE A 301 -16.35 -2.32 -13.32
CA ILE A 301 -15.00 -1.89 -13.63
C ILE A 301 -14.92 -0.37 -13.82
N GLN A 302 -13.73 0.17 -13.64
CA GLN A 302 -13.44 1.58 -13.92
C GLN A 302 -12.01 1.70 -14.45
N LEU A 303 -11.79 2.63 -15.39
CA LEU A 303 -10.46 2.91 -15.93
C LEU A 303 -9.59 3.62 -14.90
N THR A 304 -8.28 3.58 -15.09
CA THR A 304 -7.33 4.32 -14.26
C THR A 304 -6.34 5.12 -15.07
N GLU A 305 -5.81 6.16 -14.45
CA GLU A 305 -4.68 6.95 -14.93
C GLU A 305 -3.61 6.99 -13.83
N PRO A 306 -2.34 6.62 -14.14
CA PRO A 306 -1.26 6.70 -13.19
C PRO A 306 -0.87 8.15 -12.89
N ASP A 307 -0.44 8.40 -11.65
CA ASP A 307 0.25 9.63 -11.26
C ASP A 307 1.66 9.26 -10.75
N PRO A 308 2.71 9.46 -11.58
CA PRO A 308 4.09 9.19 -11.20
C PRO A 308 4.53 9.88 -9.89
N ALA A 309 4.11 11.13 -9.66
CA ALA A 309 4.47 11.85 -8.44
C ALA A 309 3.79 11.24 -7.21
N ALA A 310 2.52 10.83 -7.35
CA ALA A 310 1.82 10.10 -6.31
C ALA A 310 2.47 8.75 -6.01
N ILE A 311 2.87 7.98 -7.04
CA ILE A 311 3.59 6.70 -6.90
C ILE A 311 4.84 6.87 -6.03
N LEU A 312 5.69 7.86 -6.32
CA LEU A 312 6.89 8.14 -5.54
C LEU A 312 6.58 8.54 -4.09
N ALA A 313 5.58 9.41 -3.91
CA ALA A 313 5.16 9.87 -2.59
C ALA A 313 4.63 8.71 -1.73
N VAL A 314 3.78 7.84 -2.29
CA VAL A 314 3.22 6.70 -1.54
C VAL A 314 4.26 5.62 -1.30
N SER A 315 5.26 5.43 -2.18
CA SER A 315 6.38 4.51 -1.94
C SER A 315 7.20 4.92 -0.73
N ARG A 316 7.48 6.23 -0.59
CA ARG A 316 8.14 6.77 0.59
C ARG A 316 7.29 6.61 1.85
N GLN A 317 6.01 6.93 1.77
CA GLN A 317 5.10 6.77 2.90
C GLN A 317 4.95 5.31 3.34
N ASN A 318 4.97 4.36 2.39
CA ASN A 318 4.84 2.93 2.65
C ASN A 318 5.94 2.43 3.57
N ILE A 319 7.20 2.65 3.22
CA ILE A 319 8.33 2.18 4.04
C ILE A 319 8.45 2.94 5.36
N LEU A 320 8.21 4.25 5.38
CA LEU A 320 8.19 5.04 6.62
C LEU A 320 7.10 4.58 7.59
N SER A 321 5.91 4.24 7.07
CA SER A 321 4.83 3.67 7.88
C SER A 321 5.23 2.32 8.47
N ALA A 322 5.83 1.44 7.66
CA ALA A 322 6.25 0.13 8.12
C ALA A 322 7.36 0.21 9.20
N LEU A 323 8.29 1.17 9.07
CA LEU A 323 9.30 1.49 10.09
C LEU A 323 8.68 2.08 11.37
N ALA A 324 7.78 3.05 11.24
CA ALA A 324 7.15 3.73 12.38
C ALA A 324 6.31 2.80 13.26
N HIS A 325 5.72 1.77 12.64
CA HIS A 325 4.93 0.76 13.35
C HIS A 325 5.74 -0.48 13.73
N PHE A 326 7.02 -0.57 13.36
CA PHE A 326 7.89 -1.64 13.83
C PHE A 326 8.01 -1.52 15.36
N PRO A 327 7.84 -2.60 16.14
CA PRO A 327 7.70 -2.45 17.57
C PRO A 327 8.97 -1.86 18.19
N GLY A 328 8.88 -0.62 18.69
CA GLY A 328 10.02 0.26 19.00
C GLY A 328 10.97 -0.19 20.12
N ALA A 329 10.74 -1.35 20.73
CA ALA A 329 11.74 -2.02 21.58
C ALA A 329 12.76 -2.83 20.78
N TYR A 330 12.60 -2.92 19.46
CA TYR A 330 13.33 -3.82 18.57
C TYR A 330 13.81 -3.07 17.33
N THR A 331 14.95 -3.50 16.78
CA THR A 331 15.45 -3.02 15.49
C THR A 331 15.18 -4.09 14.42
N PRO A 332 14.71 -3.69 13.21
CA PRO A 332 14.60 -4.63 12.11
C PRO A 332 16.00 -5.13 11.71
N ALA A 333 16.10 -6.42 11.42
CA ALA A 333 17.29 -7.05 10.86
C ALA A 333 17.42 -6.79 9.34
N GLY A 334 16.31 -6.47 8.67
CA GLY A 334 16.29 -6.09 7.27
C GLY A 334 14.88 -5.88 6.73
N VAL A 335 14.81 -5.44 5.48
CA VAL A 335 13.58 -5.11 4.76
C VAL A 335 13.53 -5.90 3.45
N LEU A 336 12.42 -6.58 3.23
CA LEU A 336 12.03 -7.15 1.94
C LEU A 336 11.09 -6.19 1.22
N TRP A 337 11.35 -5.94 -0.06
CA TRP A 337 10.66 -4.94 -0.87
C TRP A 337 10.15 -5.55 -2.18
N PHE A 338 8.84 -5.58 -2.38
CA PHE A 338 8.19 -6.17 -3.56
C PHE A 338 7.29 -5.13 -4.21
N SER A 339 7.67 -4.62 -5.39
CA SER A 339 6.95 -3.56 -6.10
C SER A 339 6.42 -4.06 -7.43
N CYS A 340 5.19 -3.74 -7.80
CA CYS A 340 4.67 -4.17 -9.08
C CYS A 340 5.49 -3.61 -10.23
N ILE A 341 5.84 -4.46 -11.20
CA ILE A 341 6.60 -4.05 -12.38
C ILE A 341 5.89 -2.96 -13.21
N SER A 342 4.55 -2.85 -13.13
CA SER A 342 3.79 -1.76 -13.75
C SER A 342 4.24 -0.39 -13.24
N ARG A 343 4.67 -0.29 -11.98
CA ARG A 343 5.18 0.95 -11.36
C ARG A 343 6.49 1.38 -12.01
N ALA A 344 7.40 0.44 -12.28
CA ALA A 344 8.62 0.72 -13.04
C ALA A 344 8.28 1.19 -14.47
N LEU A 345 7.30 0.58 -15.13
CA LEU A 345 6.87 1.00 -16.47
C LEU A 345 6.24 2.39 -16.50
N VAL A 346 5.44 2.74 -15.48
CA VAL A 346 4.85 4.09 -15.35
C VAL A 346 5.93 5.15 -15.15
N LEU A 347 6.97 4.83 -14.38
CA LEU A 347 8.09 5.73 -14.13
C LEU A 347 9.09 5.76 -15.29
N ASP A 348 9.09 4.73 -16.15
CA ASP A 348 9.90 4.61 -17.36
C ASP A 348 11.39 4.91 -17.10
N SER A 349 11.93 5.97 -17.70
CA SER A 349 13.32 6.41 -17.52
C SER A 349 13.71 6.75 -16.07
N ASP A 350 12.73 6.92 -15.19
CA ASP A 350 12.90 7.24 -13.78
C ASP A 350 12.54 6.08 -12.84
N ALA A 351 12.44 4.83 -13.32
CA ALA A 351 12.10 3.66 -12.48
C ALA A 351 13.01 3.50 -11.23
N ALA A 352 14.26 3.95 -11.31
CA ALA A 352 15.17 3.92 -10.17
C ALA A 352 14.77 4.88 -9.03
N SER A 353 14.00 5.93 -9.32
CA SER A 353 13.61 6.94 -8.34
C SER A 353 12.62 6.41 -7.32
N GLU A 354 11.83 5.39 -7.64
CA GLU A 354 10.92 4.78 -6.67
C GLU A 354 11.69 4.26 -5.45
N PHE A 355 12.67 3.40 -5.70
CA PHE A 355 13.47 2.82 -4.63
C PHE A 355 14.35 3.86 -3.94
N SER A 356 14.98 4.76 -4.70
CA SER A 356 15.86 5.78 -4.11
C SER A 356 15.07 6.77 -3.23
N THR A 357 13.92 7.25 -3.70
CA THR A 357 13.06 8.19 -2.96
C THR A 357 12.44 7.54 -1.74
N ALA A 358 12.11 6.24 -1.80
CA ALA A 358 11.60 5.51 -0.66
C ALA A 358 12.67 5.32 0.44
N THR A 359 13.93 5.13 0.05
CA THR A 359 15.00 4.72 0.98
C THR A 359 15.99 5.81 1.37
N ASP A 360 15.85 7.02 0.84
CA ASP A 360 16.76 8.16 1.02
C ASP A 360 16.99 8.54 2.49
N MET A 361 15.94 8.49 3.31
CA MET A 361 15.97 8.89 4.72
C MET A 361 16.25 7.74 5.71
N ILE A 362 16.42 6.51 5.22
CA ILE A 362 16.62 5.34 6.06
C ILE A 362 18.10 5.19 6.41
N GLU A 363 18.40 4.86 7.67
CA GLU A 363 19.77 4.64 8.16
C GLU A 363 20.61 3.78 7.19
N SER A 364 21.89 4.13 7.03
CA SER A 364 22.74 3.57 5.97
C SER A 364 23.07 2.08 6.13
N THR A 365 22.84 1.49 7.30
CA THR A 365 23.24 0.11 7.62
C THR A 365 22.12 -0.92 7.49
N LEU A 366 20.85 -0.50 7.40
CA LEU A 366 19.72 -1.43 7.31
C LEU A 366 19.71 -2.12 5.94
N PRO A 367 19.80 -3.47 5.86
CA PRO A 367 19.67 -4.18 4.60
C PRO A 367 18.26 -4.01 4.04
N ILE A 368 18.16 -3.55 2.79
CA ILE A 368 16.90 -3.43 2.05
C ILE A 368 17.12 -4.09 0.71
N ALA A 369 16.29 -5.06 0.36
CA ALA A 369 16.41 -5.78 -0.90
C ALA A 369 15.09 -6.39 -1.35
N GLY A 370 14.97 -6.62 -2.66
CA GLY A 370 13.85 -7.33 -3.26
C GLY A 370 13.80 -7.09 -4.76
N PHE A 371 12.62 -7.11 -5.37
CA PHE A 371 12.50 -7.03 -6.82
C PHE A 371 11.12 -6.54 -7.27
N TYR A 372 11.02 -6.25 -8.57
CA TYR A 372 9.78 -5.89 -9.22
C TYR A 372 9.01 -7.12 -9.71
N THR A 373 7.74 -7.23 -9.31
CA THR A 373 6.90 -8.43 -9.34
C THR A 373 5.72 -8.31 -10.30
N TYR A 374 5.19 -9.43 -10.81
CA TYR A 374 3.92 -9.45 -11.57
C TYR A 374 2.68 -9.35 -10.67
N GLY A 375 2.87 -9.46 -9.37
CA GLY A 375 1.90 -9.09 -8.36
C GLY A 375 2.45 -9.38 -6.98
N GLU A 376 1.86 -8.75 -5.98
CA GLU A 376 2.43 -8.67 -4.64
C GLU A 376 1.56 -9.47 -3.67
N ILE A 377 2.19 -10.14 -2.72
CA ILE A 377 1.50 -10.90 -1.68
C ILE A 377 1.72 -10.18 -0.37
N ALA A 378 0.62 -9.82 0.30
CA ALA A 378 0.63 -9.28 1.65
C ALA A 378 -0.76 -9.35 2.28
N PRO A 379 -0.87 -9.34 3.62
CA PRO A 379 -2.11 -9.06 4.31
C PRO A 379 -2.73 -7.74 3.85
N GLY A 380 -4.00 -7.79 3.45
CA GLY A 380 -4.75 -6.61 3.02
C GLY A 380 -6.16 -6.53 3.60
N GLY A 381 -6.79 -5.38 3.41
CA GLY A 381 -8.14 -5.10 3.90
C GLY A 381 -8.28 -5.12 5.43
N PRO A 382 -9.51 -4.94 5.95
CA PRO A 382 -9.78 -4.82 7.39
C PRO A 382 -9.44 -6.09 8.19
N GLN A 383 -9.48 -7.26 7.56
CA GLN A 383 -9.29 -8.55 8.22
C GLN A 383 -7.81 -8.96 8.32
N ASN A 384 -6.89 -8.22 7.67
CA ASN A 384 -5.46 -8.55 7.63
C ASN A 384 -5.18 -10.01 7.24
N ILE A 385 -5.99 -10.53 6.31
CA ILE A 385 -5.77 -11.84 5.68
C ILE A 385 -4.88 -11.60 4.45
N SER A 386 -3.92 -12.49 4.24
CA SER A 386 -3.06 -12.43 3.05
C SER A 386 -3.88 -12.62 1.79
N THR A 387 -3.64 -11.74 0.81
CA THR A 387 -4.31 -11.70 -0.50
C THR A 387 -3.30 -11.29 -1.56
N TYR A 388 -3.69 -11.35 -2.83
CA TYR A 388 -2.86 -11.02 -3.98
C TYR A 388 -3.23 -9.63 -4.52
N HIS A 389 -2.21 -8.79 -4.68
CA HIS A 389 -2.34 -7.39 -5.09
C HIS A 389 -1.73 -7.17 -6.46
N SER A 390 -2.28 -6.21 -7.20
CA SER A 390 -1.76 -5.73 -8.49
C SER A 390 -1.46 -4.24 -8.37
N SER A 391 -0.43 -3.78 -9.08
CA SER A 391 -0.03 -2.37 -9.12
C SER A 391 0.23 -1.78 -7.71
N THR A 392 0.83 -2.58 -6.83
CA THR A 392 1.05 -2.28 -5.42
C THR A 392 2.53 -2.34 -5.05
N LEU A 393 2.88 -1.74 -3.91
CA LEU A 393 4.16 -1.94 -3.23
C LEU A 393 3.94 -2.58 -1.86
N VAL A 394 4.71 -3.63 -1.56
CA VAL A 394 4.82 -4.27 -0.25
C VAL A 394 6.21 -4.03 0.34
N THR A 395 6.24 -3.43 1.53
CA THR A 395 7.43 -3.36 2.39
C THR A 395 7.22 -4.28 3.59
N LEU A 396 8.14 -5.22 3.81
CA LEU A 396 8.13 -6.13 4.95
C LEU A 396 9.43 -6.00 5.76
N LEU A 397 9.32 -5.59 7.01
CA LEU A 397 10.41 -5.55 7.98
C LEU A 397 10.43 -6.84 8.76
N LEU A 398 11.62 -7.41 8.93
CA LEU A 398 11.84 -8.63 9.69
C LEU A 398 12.87 -8.38 10.79
N GLY A 399 12.67 -8.98 11.96
CA GLY A 399 13.55 -8.90 13.11
C GLY A 399 13.32 -10.06 14.07
N GLU A 400 14.01 -10.03 15.21
CA GLU A 400 13.92 -11.06 16.24
C GLU A 400 13.57 -10.39 17.57
N GLU A 401 12.80 -11.08 18.40
CA GLU A 401 12.66 -10.70 19.79
C GLU A 401 14.00 -10.89 20.53
N PRO A 402 14.57 -9.83 21.14
CA PRO A 402 15.77 -9.92 21.96
C PRO A 402 15.57 -10.96 23.05
N LYS A 403 16.61 -11.76 23.32
CA LYS A 403 16.64 -12.60 24.51
C LYS A 403 16.49 -11.68 25.73
N THR A 404 15.44 -11.89 26.52
CA THR A 404 15.23 -11.18 27.78
C THR A 404 16.27 -11.65 28.78
N ASP A 405 17.44 -11.00 28.81
CA ASP A 405 18.25 -11.00 30.02
C ASP A 405 17.48 -10.12 31.03
N LEU A 406 16.78 -10.77 31.97
CA LEU A 406 16.22 -10.13 33.16
C LEU A 406 17.37 -9.70 34.08
N GLY A 407 18.13 -8.71 33.62
CA GLY A 407 19.06 -7.91 34.42
C GLY A 407 18.50 -6.51 34.66
N ILE A 408 19.26 -5.71 35.38
CA ILE A 408 18.95 -4.38 35.97
C ILE A 408 18.28 -3.36 35.00
N PHE A 409 18.24 -3.62 33.70
CA PHE A 409 17.69 -2.78 32.63
C PHE A 409 16.16 -2.76 32.49
N GLY A 410 15.42 -3.61 33.20
CA GLY A 410 13.94 -3.60 33.19
C GLY A 410 13.33 -2.26 33.62
N GLN A 411 13.98 -1.54 34.53
CA GLN A 411 13.54 -0.20 34.99
C GLN A 411 13.83 0.89 33.94
N THR A 412 14.93 0.79 33.20
CA THR A 412 15.27 1.72 32.12
C THR A 412 14.28 1.62 30.96
N LYS A 413 13.81 0.41 30.64
CA LYS A 413 12.79 0.18 29.61
C LYS A 413 11.45 0.82 29.98
N GLN A 414 11.04 0.72 31.24
CA GLN A 414 9.80 1.34 31.71
C GLN A 414 9.90 2.87 31.66
N PHE A 415 11.03 3.44 32.08
CA PHE A 415 11.30 4.88 31.99
C PHE A 415 11.25 5.40 30.53
N LEU A 416 11.79 4.64 29.58
CA LEU A 416 11.77 5.00 28.16
C LEU A 416 10.33 4.96 27.59
N ILE A 417 9.54 3.94 27.95
CA ILE A 417 8.14 3.80 27.55
C ILE A 417 7.31 4.98 28.08
N ASP A 418 7.54 5.38 29.32
CA ASP A 418 6.78 6.47 29.94
C ASP A 418 7.13 7.83 29.32
N ASN A 419 8.40 8.04 28.94
CA ASN A 419 8.81 9.23 28.18
C ASN A 419 8.23 9.25 26.76
N LEU A 420 8.27 8.11 26.04
CA LEU A 420 7.68 8.01 24.70
C LEU A 420 6.17 8.27 24.71
N LYS A 421 5.45 7.81 25.75
CA LYS A 421 4.02 8.13 25.92
C LYS A 421 3.80 9.62 26.13
N LYS A 422 4.68 10.28 26.88
CA LYS A 422 4.61 11.73 27.13
C LYS A 422 4.87 12.52 25.85
N ASP A 423 5.86 12.11 25.06
CA ASP A 423 6.18 12.74 23.78
C ASP A 423 5.07 12.53 22.76
N ASN A 424 4.50 11.32 22.69
CA ASN A 424 3.36 11.01 21.83
C ASN A 424 2.13 11.87 22.18
N LEU A 425 1.87 12.07 23.48
CA LEU A 425 0.80 12.96 23.93
C LEU A 425 1.05 14.42 23.51
N ALA A 426 2.28 14.91 23.68
CA ALA A 426 2.65 16.27 23.30
C ALA A 426 2.55 16.49 21.78
N LEU A 427 2.99 15.52 20.98
CA LEU A 427 2.87 15.56 19.51
C LEU A 427 1.42 15.50 19.06
N THR A 428 0.59 14.67 19.70
CA THR A 428 -0.85 14.59 19.41
C THR A 428 -1.55 15.93 19.70
N GLN A 429 -1.17 16.60 20.78
CA GLN A 429 -1.67 17.95 21.10
C GLN A 429 -1.20 18.98 20.05
N ALA A 430 0.08 18.98 19.70
CA ALA A 430 0.62 19.88 18.67
C ALA A 430 -0.04 19.66 17.30
N LEU A 431 -0.33 18.40 16.93
CA LEU A 431 -1.05 18.07 15.71
C LEU A 431 -2.47 18.63 15.73
N ALA A 432 -3.19 18.48 16.83
CA ALA A 432 -4.54 19.04 16.99
C ALA A 432 -4.54 20.58 16.88
N GLU A 433 -3.55 21.25 17.48
CA GLU A 433 -3.36 22.70 17.36
C GLU A 433 -3.05 23.13 15.92
N SER A 434 -2.20 22.38 15.22
CA SER A 434 -1.85 22.67 13.83
C SER A 434 -3.06 22.48 12.90
N GLN A 435 -3.85 21.43 13.11
CA GLN A 435 -5.09 21.20 12.38
C GLN A 435 -6.11 22.32 12.61
N ALA A 436 -6.23 22.83 13.84
CA ALA A 436 -7.07 23.98 14.14
C ALA A 436 -6.61 25.25 13.41
N LYS A 437 -5.29 25.48 13.31
CA LYS A 437 -4.73 26.60 12.53
C LYS A 437 -5.03 26.46 11.04
N VAL A 438 -4.86 25.26 10.47
CA VAL A 438 -5.19 24.98 9.06
C VAL A 438 -6.67 25.26 8.78
N ASN A 439 -7.57 24.78 9.65
CA ASN A 439 -9.00 25.03 9.50
C ASN A 439 -9.34 26.54 9.57
N ASN A 440 -8.67 27.30 10.44
CA ASN A 440 -8.83 28.75 10.51
C ASN A 440 -8.34 29.44 9.21
N LEU A 441 -7.18 29.07 8.69
CA LEU A 441 -6.65 29.61 7.44
C LEU A 441 -7.54 29.27 6.25
N GLN A 442 -8.12 28.07 6.20
CA GLN A 442 -9.09 27.69 5.17
C GLN A 442 -10.38 28.52 5.25
N ASN A 443 -10.87 28.80 6.46
CA ASN A 443 -12.01 29.69 6.66
C ASN A 443 -11.69 31.12 6.18
N GLU A 444 -10.51 31.63 6.51
CA GLU A 444 -10.04 32.95 6.09
C GLU A 444 -9.87 33.03 4.56
N LEU A 445 -9.29 32.00 3.94
CA LEU A 445 -9.17 31.87 2.50
C LEU A 445 -10.54 31.86 1.80
N GLY A 446 -11.51 31.11 2.32
CA GLY A 446 -12.87 31.10 1.77
C GLY A 446 -13.55 32.48 1.88
N LEU A 447 -13.23 33.24 2.92
CA LEU A 447 -13.71 34.61 3.13
C LEU A 447 -13.07 35.59 2.14
N LEU A 448 -11.75 35.48 1.92
CA LEU A 448 -11.01 36.27 0.93
C LEU A 448 -11.46 35.97 -0.50
N GLN A 449 -11.69 34.70 -0.84
CA GLN A 449 -12.24 34.29 -2.14
C GLN A 449 -13.68 34.81 -2.35
N ALA A 450 -14.49 34.85 -1.30
CA ALA A 450 -15.79 35.50 -1.36
C ALA A 450 -15.67 37.01 -1.58
N LEU A 451 -14.69 37.67 -0.97
CA LEU A 451 -14.38 39.09 -1.17
C LEU A 451 -13.81 39.40 -2.57
N GLU A 452 -13.00 38.52 -3.17
CA GLU A 452 -12.55 38.68 -4.56
C GLU A 452 -13.72 38.58 -5.56
N ARG A 453 -14.69 37.70 -5.29
CA ARG A 453 -15.92 37.59 -6.10
C ARG A 453 -16.80 38.85 -6.01
N ILE A 454 -16.70 39.66 -4.95
CA ILE A 454 -17.47 40.91 -4.77
C ILE A 454 -17.15 41.98 -5.82
N GLY A 455 -16.02 41.88 -6.54
CA GLY A 455 -15.64 42.81 -7.60
C GLY A 455 -16.56 42.82 -8.84
N GLY A 456 -17.52 41.89 -8.98
CA GLY A 456 -18.29 41.70 -10.22
C GLY A 456 -19.82 41.61 -10.11
N HIS A 457 -20.43 41.82 -8.94
CA HIS A 457 -21.85 41.46 -8.72
C HIS A 457 -22.83 42.64 -8.55
N SER A 458 -24.12 42.36 -8.80
CA SER A 458 -25.22 43.32 -8.67
C SER A 458 -25.48 43.69 -7.20
N LYS A 459 -26.10 44.86 -6.95
CA LYS A 459 -26.38 45.38 -5.60
C LYS A 459 -27.22 44.43 -4.72
N THR A 460 -28.04 43.58 -5.35
CA THR A 460 -28.88 42.57 -4.69
C THR A 460 -28.06 41.38 -4.20
N GLU A 461 -27.13 40.89 -5.01
CA GLU A 461 -26.23 39.78 -4.66
C GLU A 461 -25.21 40.17 -3.59
N LEU A 462 -24.71 41.41 -3.67
CA LEU A 462 -23.84 41.99 -2.64
C LEU A 462 -24.51 42.00 -1.26
N ASN A 463 -25.78 42.42 -1.20
CA ASN A 463 -26.54 42.42 0.04
C ASN A 463 -26.78 41.00 0.58
N ALA A 464 -27.01 40.02 -0.29
CA ALA A 464 -27.17 38.62 0.12
C ALA A 464 -25.87 38.04 0.71
N LEU A 465 -24.72 38.33 0.10
CA LEU A 465 -23.42 37.85 0.57
C LEU A 465 -23.00 38.49 1.90
N LEU A 466 -23.18 39.81 2.03
CA LEU A 466 -22.95 40.52 3.29
C LEU A 466 -23.89 40.04 4.40
N ARG A 467 -25.12 39.64 4.06
CA ARG A 467 -26.06 39.03 5.02
C ARG A 467 -25.60 37.67 5.49
N THR A 468 -25.16 36.79 4.59
CA THR A 468 -24.64 35.47 4.97
C THR A 468 -23.42 35.58 5.87
N LEU A 469 -22.51 36.53 5.58
CA LEU A 469 -21.36 36.80 6.43
C LEU A 469 -21.77 37.27 7.83
N ALA A 470 -22.72 38.21 7.91
CA ALA A 470 -23.22 38.72 9.17
C ALA A 470 -23.91 37.61 10.00
N LEU A 471 -24.69 36.73 9.37
CA LEU A 471 -25.33 35.59 10.03
C LEU A 471 -24.33 34.56 10.55
N LYS A 472 -23.26 34.27 9.79
CA LYS A 472 -22.20 33.35 10.23
C LYS A 472 -21.52 33.85 11.51
N LEU A 473 -21.21 35.15 11.58
CA LEU A 473 -20.65 35.79 12.78
C LEU A 473 -21.61 35.71 13.98
N VAL A 474 -22.92 35.81 13.76
CA VAL A 474 -23.92 35.62 14.83
C VAL A 474 -23.94 34.17 15.33
N CYS A 475 -23.88 33.18 14.43
CA CYS A 475 -23.81 31.77 14.80
C CYS A 475 -22.55 31.45 15.61
N ASP A 476 -21.41 32.05 15.27
CA ASP A 476 -20.16 31.87 16.02
C ASP A 476 -20.26 32.37 17.47
N VAL A 477 -20.98 33.48 17.71
CA VAL A 477 -21.29 33.97 19.06
C VAL A 477 -22.16 32.97 19.82
N LEU A 478 -23.20 32.46 19.19
CA LEU A 478 -24.12 31.51 19.82
C LEU A 478 -23.41 30.21 20.23
N ASN A 479 -22.49 29.73 19.39
CA ASN A 479 -21.77 28.49 19.62
C ASN A 479 -20.65 28.62 20.68
N THR A 480 -20.00 29.78 20.79
CA THR A 480 -18.80 29.94 21.64
C THR A 480 -18.98 30.82 22.87
N ARG A 481 -19.99 31.72 22.87
CA ARG A 481 -20.15 32.79 23.87
C ARG A 481 -21.62 33.06 24.21
N PHE A 482 -22.37 32.00 24.52
CA PHE A 482 -23.80 32.10 24.86
C PHE A 482 -24.12 33.11 25.99
N ALA A 483 -23.19 33.35 26.93
CA ALA A 483 -23.36 34.32 28.00
C ALA A 483 -23.35 35.79 27.53
N ASP A 484 -22.61 36.11 26.47
CA ASP A 484 -22.56 37.45 25.88
C ASP A 484 -23.88 37.75 25.14
N PHE A 485 -24.52 36.73 24.58
CA PHE A 485 -25.83 36.84 23.94
C PHE A 485 -26.95 37.20 24.93
N LYS A 486 -26.93 36.65 26.16
CA LYS A 486 -27.89 37.02 27.23
C LYS A 486 -27.86 38.51 27.57
N ARG A 487 -26.73 39.20 27.36
CA ARG A 487 -26.59 40.65 27.62
C ARG A 487 -27.20 41.51 26.51
N LEU A 488 -27.46 40.94 25.35
CA LEU A 488 -28.11 41.60 24.22
C LEU A 488 -29.63 41.43 24.23
N ALA A 489 -30.18 40.54 25.07
CA ALA A 489 -31.62 40.36 25.25
C ALA A 489 -32.21 41.48 26.11
N LEU A 490 -33.27 42.13 25.61
CA LEU A 490 -34.11 43.05 26.37
C LEU A 490 -35.11 42.25 27.22
N LYS A 491 -35.51 42.80 28.38
CA LYS A 491 -36.55 42.19 29.23
C LYS A 491 -37.87 42.07 28.46
N GLY A 492 -38.42 40.86 28.39
CA GLY A 492 -39.71 40.51 27.77
C GLY A 492 -39.89 38.99 27.74
N ASP A 493 -41.13 38.53 27.59
CA ASP A 493 -41.44 37.11 27.37
C ASP A 493 -42.27 36.97 26.08
N PRO A 494 -41.71 36.39 25.00
CA PRO A 494 -40.33 35.94 24.87
C PRO A 494 -39.30 37.11 24.82
N PRO A 495 -38.03 36.86 25.17
CA PRO A 495 -36.97 37.88 25.18
C PRO A 495 -36.68 38.41 23.78
N VAL A 496 -36.54 39.73 23.64
CA VAL A 496 -36.33 40.40 22.34
C VAL A 496 -34.89 40.89 22.22
N LEU A 497 -34.22 40.64 21.10
CA LEU A 497 -32.82 41.05 20.91
C LEU A 497 -32.67 42.55 20.61
N ASN A 498 -31.69 43.20 21.24
CA ASN A 498 -31.29 44.56 20.91
C ASN A 498 -30.59 44.60 19.55
N ARG A 499 -31.32 45.03 18.52
CA ARG A 499 -30.88 45.07 17.12
C ARG A 499 -29.58 45.87 16.91
N THR A 500 -29.47 47.04 17.54
CA THR A 500 -28.27 47.89 17.46
C THR A 500 -27.10 47.29 18.23
N GLY A 501 -27.38 46.63 19.36
CA GLY A 501 -26.37 45.89 20.13
C GLY A 501 -25.79 44.71 19.34
N LEU A 502 -26.65 43.96 18.65
CA LEU A 502 -26.24 42.84 17.80
C LEU A 502 -25.40 43.33 16.61
N ALA A 503 -25.81 44.40 15.93
CA ALA A 503 -25.04 44.98 14.83
C ALA A 503 -23.66 45.49 15.29
N ARG A 504 -23.57 46.11 16.49
CA ARG A 504 -22.28 46.50 17.08
C ARG A 504 -21.40 45.29 17.37
N LEU A 505 -21.97 44.24 17.97
CA LEU A 505 -21.21 43.02 18.25
C LEU A 505 -20.66 42.37 16.98
N VAL A 506 -21.47 42.27 15.93
CA VAL A 506 -21.03 41.75 14.62
C VAL A 506 -19.92 42.62 14.04
N ASN A 507 -20.04 43.94 14.13
CA ASN A 507 -19.01 44.87 13.67
C ASN A 507 -17.70 44.74 14.48
N ASP A 508 -17.78 44.62 15.80
CA ASP A 508 -16.62 44.50 16.68
C ASP A 508 -15.92 43.15 16.48
N MET A 509 -16.68 42.08 16.23
CA MET A 509 -16.11 40.78 15.87
C MET A 509 -15.40 40.81 14.53
N HIS A 510 -16.03 41.42 13.52
CA HIS A 510 -15.41 41.60 12.22
C HIS A 510 -14.13 42.44 12.31
N GLN A 511 -14.14 43.52 13.11
CA GLN A 511 -12.96 44.34 13.42
C GLN A 511 -11.87 43.53 14.11
N LYS A 512 -12.23 42.68 15.08
CA LYS A 512 -11.27 41.85 15.81
C LYS A 512 -10.67 40.73 14.94
N GLN A 513 -11.46 40.12 14.08
CA GLN A 513 -11.02 39.01 13.21
C GLN A 513 -10.24 39.51 12.00
N LEU A 514 -10.66 40.62 11.39
CA LEU A 514 -10.14 41.07 10.09
C LEU A 514 -9.44 42.44 10.16
N GLY A 515 -9.27 43.01 11.35
CA GLY A 515 -8.57 44.28 11.58
C GLY A 515 -9.28 45.53 11.06
N LYS A 516 -10.51 45.41 10.54
CA LYS A 516 -11.27 46.50 9.90
C LYS A 516 -12.79 46.41 10.15
N PRO A 517 -13.53 47.53 10.12
CA PRO A 517 -14.95 47.52 10.47
C PRO A 517 -15.75 46.75 9.43
N PHE A 518 -16.95 46.32 9.80
CA PHE A 518 -17.84 45.64 8.87
C PHE A 518 -18.12 46.56 7.67
N PRO A 519 -18.23 46.04 6.42
CA PRO A 519 -18.37 46.88 5.23
C PRO A 519 -19.64 47.73 5.12
N LEU A 520 -20.54 47.64 6.12
CA LEU A 520 -21.80 48.37 6.20
C LEU A 520 -21.80 49.29 7.41
N THR A 521 -22.46 50.44 7.28
CA THR A 521 -22.75 51.27 8.46
C THR A 521 -23.58 50.47 9.47
N LEU A 522 -23.45 50.78 10.76
CA LEU A 522 -24.23 50.12 11.82
C LEU A 522 -25.75 50.12 11.54
N LYS A 523 -26.27 51.19 10.92
CA LYS A 523 -27.68 51.30 10.51
C LYS A 523 -28.04 50.29 9.41
N GLN A 524 -27.21 50.15 8.39
CA GLN A 524 -27.40 49.19 7.29
C GLN A 524 -27.24 47.75 7.77
N LEU A 525 -26.26 47.48 8.64
CA LEU A 525 -26.02 46.18 9.23
C LEU A 525 -27.20 45.75 10.11
N THR A 526 -27.74 46.68 10.90
CA THR A 526 -28.96 46.45 11.68
C THR A 526 -30.10 46.04 10.76
N HIS A 527 -30.32 46.77 9.67
CA HIS A 527 -31.41 46.48 8.73
C HIS A 527 -31.30 45.07 8.12
N ILE A 528 -30.12 44.70 7.62
CA ILE A 528 -29.87 43.40 6.97
C ILE A 528 -30.02 42.21 7.94
N LEU A 529 -29.70 42.40 9.22
CA LEU A 529 -29.90 41.38 10.26
C LEU A 529 -31.38 41.21 10.65
N THR A 530 -32.28 42.12 10.21
CA THR A 530 -33.66 42.23 10.70
C THR A 530 -34.75 42.00 9.64
N ASP A 531 -34.38 41.64 8.42
CA ASP A 531 -35.28 41.54 7.24
C ASP A 531 -36.36 40.43 7.30
N PHE A 532 -36.69 39.91 8.49
CA PHE A 532 -37.87 39.08 8.74
C PHE A 532 -38.73 39.74 9.83
N GLY A 533 -39.68 40.59 9.43
CA GLY A 533 -40.79 41.02 10.28
C GLY A 533 -40.58 42.28 11.13
N ASP A 534 -41.72 42.94 11.35
CA ASP A 534 -42.04 44.25 11.93
C ASP A 534 -40.94 45.15 12.55
N ALA A 535 -41.09 46.46 12.34
CA ALA A 535 -40.03 47.47 12.41
C ALA A 535 -39.33 47.67 13.78
N ASN A 536 -39.70 46.96 14.86
CA ASN A 536 -39.09 47.17 16.19
C ASN A 536 -38.79 45.92 17.04
N LYS A 537 -39.00 44.66 16.60
CA LYS A 537 -38.69 43.46 17.41
C LYS A 537 -38.19 42.26 16.58
N LEU A 538 -37.09 41.61 17.00
CA LEU A 538 -36.68 40.29 16.50
C LEU A 538 -36.98 39.29 17.61
N TYR A 539 -37.80 38.28 17.29
CA TYR A 539 -38.12 37.17 18.19
C TYR A 539 -37.00 36.14 18.23
#